data_AF-A0A536UJA2-F1
#
_entry.id   AF-A0A536UJA2-F1
#
_cell.length_a   1.000
_cell.length_b   1.000
_cell.length_c   1.000
_cell.angle_alpha   90.00
_cell.angle_beta   90.00
_cell.angle_gamma   90.00
#
_symmetry.space_group_name_H-M   'P 1'
#
loop_
_entity.id
_entity.type
_entity.pdbx_description
1 polymer ?
#
loop_
_entity_poly.entity_id
_entity_poly.type
_entity_poly.pdbx_seq_one_letter_code
_entity_poly.pdbx_strand_id
1 'polypeptide(L)'
;MRIPRWLVILFGALLGAAVTARLGLWQLDRAQQKRALHALIEQRMAQPSLDGAALATTPEVAAQQHYRPVRLRGQWLAERTVFLDNRQMNGRPGFFVVTPLRLADGGAVLVQRGWVPRDLAQRTRLPAIDTPAGERELQGRIAPAPGRLFEFDAAASGPIRQNVDLGAFAAEIGVVLKPLSVQELSVDA
;
A
#
# COMPACT_ATOMS: atom_id res chain seq x y z
N MET A 1 26.62 -50.27 -25.05
CA MET A 1 25.71 -50.69 -23.95
C MET A 1 24.38 -49.97 -24.14
N ARG A 2 23.28 -50.68 -24.45
CA ARG A 2 21.95 -50.06 -24.65
C ARG A 2 21.24 -49.98 -23.30
N ILE A 3 20.89 -48.78 -22.85
CA ILE A 3 20.10 -48.61 -21.61
C ILE A 3 18.70 -49.18 -21.86
N PRO A 4 18.22 -50.13 -21.05
CA PRO A 4 16.89 -50.69 -21.24
C PRO A 4 15.82 -49.63 -20.96
N ARG A 5 14.79 -49.58 -21.82
CA ARG A 5 13.76 -48.53 -21.82
C ARG A 5 13.03 -48.39 -20.47
N TRP A 6 12.85 -49.47 -19.72
CA TRP A 6 12.18 -49.46 -18.42
C TRP A 6 12.93 -48.65 -17.35
N LEU A 7 14.27 -48.61 -17.40
CA LEU A 7 15.08 -47.79 -16.49
C LEU A 7 14.88 -46.30 -16.75
N VAL A 8 14.76 -45.91 -18.02
CA VAL A 8 14.48 -44.51 -18.42
C VAL A 8 13.10 -44.08 -17.92
N ILE A 9 12.09 -44.95 -18.06
CA ILE A 9 10.73 -44.69 -17.56
C ILE A 9 10.71 -44.56 -16.03
N LEU A 10 11.37 -45.49 -15.32
CA LEU A 10 11.45 -45.46 -13.86
C LEU A 10 12.16 -44.18 -13.36
N PHE A 11 13.28 -43.82 -13.97
CA PHE A 11 13.99 -42.58 -13.64
C PHE A 11 13.11 -41.35 -13.87
N GLY A 12 12.41 -41.28 -15.01
CA GLY A 12 11.48 -40.20 -15.30
C GLY A 12 10.34 -40.10 -14.28
N ALA A 13 9.78 -41.24 -13.86
CA ALA A 13 8.75 -41.31 -12.84
C ALA A 13 9.26 -40.83 -11.47
N LEU A 14 10.45 -41.27 -11.06
CA LEU A 14 11.07 -40.84 -9.79
C LEU A 14 11.41 -39.35 -9.80
N LEU A 15 11.94 -38.84 -10.92
CA LEU A 15 12.21 -37.41 -11.09
C LEU A 15 10.91 -36.60 -11.01
N GLY A 16 9.86 -37.05 -11.70
CA GLY A 16 8.53 -36.44 -11.62
C GLY A 16 7.99 -36.41 -10.20
N ALA A 17 8.06 -37.53 -9.48
CA ALA A 17 7.65 -37.62 -8.07
C ALA A 17 8.46 -36.70 -7.15
N ALA A 18 9.77 -36.59 -7.37
CA ALA A 18 10.63 -35.70 -6.59
C ALA A 18 10.27 -34.22 -6.82
N VAL A 19 10.00 -33.83 -8.07
CA VAL A 19 9.58 -32.46 -8.42
C VAL A 19 8.22 -32.15 -7.81
N THR A 20 7.23 -33.04 -7.92
CA THR A 20 5.90 -32.81 -7.35
C THR A 20 5.94 -32.74 -5.83
N ALA A 21 6.73 -33.58 -5.16
CA ALA A 21 6.95 -33.52 -3.72
C ALA A 21 7.59 -32.18 -3.29
N ARG A 22 8.63 -31.72 -4.01
CA ARG A 22 9.26 -30.42 -3.75
C ARG A 22 8.29 -29.25 -3.94
N LEU A 23 7.45 -29.29 -4.97
CA LEU A 23 6.41 -28.28 -5.18
C LEU A 23 5.33 -28.33 -4.08
N GLY A 24 4.96 -29.52 -3.60
CA GLY A 24 4.06 -29.69 -2.47
C GLY A 24 4.61 -29.02 -1.20
N LEU A 25 5.89 -29.25 -0.88
CA LEU A 25 6.56 -28.58 0.25
C LEU A 25 6.59 -27.06 0.09
N TRP A 26 6.88 -26.56 -1.11
CA TRP A 26 6.86 -25.12 -1.39
C TRP A 26 5.46 -24.50 -1.22
N GLN A 27 4.42 -25.21 -1.66
CA GLN A 27 3.04 -24.76 -1.47
C GLN A 27 2.68 -24.68 0.02
N LEU A 28 3.11 -25.65 0.84
CA LEU A 28 2.90 -25.64 2.29
C LEU A 28 3.64 -24.49 2.98
N ASP A 29 4.90 -24.26 2.62
CA ASP A 29 5.70 -23.13 3.12
C ASP A 29 5.03 -21.78 2.77
N ARG A 30 4.61 -21.62 1.51
CA ARG A 30 3.85 -20.42 1.10
C ARG A 30 2.53 -20.25 1.84
N ALA A 31 1.82 -21.34 2.12
CA ALA A 31 0.62 -21.28 2.93
C ALA A 31 0.92 -20.85 4.37
N GLN A 32 1.99 -21.36 4.98
CA GLN A 32 2.44 -20.95 6.32
C GLN A 32 2.82 -19.47 6.37
N GLN A 33 3.57 -18.97 5.38
CA GLN A 33 3.92 -17.54 5.29
C GLN A 33 2.69 -16.65 5.23
N LYS A 34 1.68 -17.01 4.41
CA LYS A 34 0.41 -16.27 4.35
C LYS A 34 -0.34 -16.27 5.68
N ARG A 35 -0.43 -17.43 6.34
CA ARG A 35 -1.08 -17.54 7.67
C ARG A 35 -0.36 -16.71 8.72
N ALA A 36 0.98 -16.74 8.75
CA ALA A 36 1.77 -15.96 9.68
C ALA A 36 1.58 -14.45 9.47
N LEU A 37 1.55 -13.99 8.21
CA LEU A 37 1.25 -12.60 7.89
C LEU A 37 -0.17 -12.21 8.31
N HIS A 38 -1.17 -13.06 8.03
CA HIS A 38 -2.55 -12.79 8.47
C HIS A 38 -2.66 -12.71 9.99
N ALA A 39 -2.06 -13.65 10.72
CA ALA A 39 -2.06 -13.64 12.18
C ALA A 39 -1.37 -12.37 12.74
N LEU A 40 -0.27 -11.93 12.13
CA LEU A 40 0.40 -10.67 12.49
C LEU A 40 -0.51 -9.46 12.26
N ILE A 41 -1.22 -9.40 11.14
CA ILE A 41 -2.15 -8.31 10.82
C ILE A 41 -3.29 -8.28 11.85
N GLU A 42 -3.92 -9.42 12.12
CA GLU A 42 -4.99 -9.54 13.13
C GLU A 42 -4.51 -9.09 14.51
N GLN A 43 -3.34 -9.57 14.94
CA GLN A 43 -2.75 -9.19 16.23
C GLN A 43 -2.53 -7.67 16.33
N ARG A 44 -2.06 -7.03 15.26
CA ARG A 44 -1.81 -5.58 15.24
C ARG A 44 -3.09 -4.76 15.12
N MET A 45 -4.09 -5.26 14.41
CA MET A 45 -5.41 -4.63 14.31
C MET A 45 -6.15 -4.64 15.65
N ALA A 46 -5.93 -5.65 16.48
CA ALA A 46 -6.48 -5.73 17.83
C ALA A 46 -5.80 -4.81 18.87
N GLN A 47 -4.68 -4.16 18.52
CA GLN A 47 -4.00 -3.24 19.42
C GLN A 47 -4.75 -1.90 19.55
N PRO A 48 -4.56 -1.16 20.65
CA PRO A 48 -5.14 0.17 20.80
C PRO A 48 -4.75 1.11 19.65
N SER A 49 -5.67 2.02 19.30
CA SER A 49 -5.42 3.03 18.26
C SER A 49 -4.28 3.95 18.66
N LEU A 50 -3.37 4.21 17.74
CA LEU A 50 -2.34 5.23 17.89
C LEU A 50 -2.92 6.62 17.60
N ASP A 51 -2.38 7.65 18.24
CA ASP A 51 -2.63 9.03 17.90
C ASP A 51 -1.53 9.57 16.96
N GLY A 52 -1.68 10.82 16.50
CA GLY A 52 -0.71 11.45 15.60
C GLY A 52 0.67 11.62 16.23
N ALA A 53 0.75 11.85 17.54
CA ALA A 53 2.00 12.06 18.26
C ALA A 53 2.81 10.77 18.41
N ALA A 54 2.15 9.62 18.53
CA ALA A 54 2.77 8.31 18.63
C ALA A 54 3.20 7.72 17.27
N LEU A 55 2.95 8.40 16.15
CA LEU A 55 3.38 7.94 14.83
C LEU A 55 4.91 7.93 14.72
N ALA A 56 5.42 6.85 14.11
CA ALA A 56 6.83 6.66 13.88
C ALA A 56 7.46 7.83 13.10
N THR A 57 8.69 8.18 13.47
CA THR A 57 9.51 9.19 12.78
C THR A 57 10.62 8.56 11.94
N THR A 58 10.89 7.26 12.08
CA THR A 58 11.86 6.52 11.26
C THR A 58 11.21 5.30 10.55
N PRO A 59 11.76 4.87 9.40
CA PRO A 59 11.22 3.73 8.64
C PRO A 59 11.19 2.40 9.42
N GLU A 60 12.18 2.16 10.30
CA GLU A 60 12.29 0.93 11.08
C GLU A 60 11.15 0.81 12.10
N VAL A 61 10.83 1.93 12.76
CA VAL A 61 9.71 2.00 13.71
C VAL A 61 8.37 1.98 12.97
N ALA A 62 8.28 2.61 11.80
CA ALA A 62 7.09 2.57 10.96
C ALA A 62 6.68 1.13 10.59
N ALA A 63 7.64 0.28 10.26
CA ALA A 63 7.38 -1.13 9.94
C ALA A 63 6.73 -1.92 11.09
N GLN A 64 7.02 -1.54 12.34
CA GLN A 64 6.43 -2.12 13.54
C GLN A 64 4.99 -1.63 13.78
N GLN A 65 4.67 -0.41 13.31
CA GLN A 65 3.34 0.18 13.43
C GLN A 65 2.39 -0.20 12.29
N HIS A 66 2.88 -0.74 11.17
CA HIS A 66 2.03 -1.21 10.07
C HIS A 66 0.89 -2.11 10.58
N TYR A 67 -0.30 -1.91 10.00
CA TYR A 67 -1.56 -2.60 10.32
C TYR A 67 -2.24 -2.20 11.63
N ARG A 68 -1.62 -1.34 12.46
CA ARG A 68 -2.28 -0.84 13.66
C ARG A 68 -3.36 0.19 13.31
N PRO A 69 -4.47 0.23 14.07
CA PRO A 69 -5.45 1.30 13.94
C PRO A 69 -4.87 2.63 14.41
N VAL A 70 -5.36 3.72 13.85
CA VAL A 70 -4.92 5.08 14.17
C VAL A 70 -6.12 6.02 14.19
N ARG A 71 -6.08 6.99 15.11
CA ARG A 71 -7.01 8.11 15.18
C ARG A 71 -6.21 9.40 15.10
N LEU A 72 -6.36 10.12 14.00
CA LEU A 72 -5.61 11.33 13.70
C LEU A 72 -6.52 12.53 13.80
N ARG A 73 -5.95 13.66 14.23
CA ARG A 73 -6.57 14.97 14.14
C ARG A 73 -5.62 15.89 13.41
N GLY A 74 -6.14 16.60 12.41
CA GLY A 74 -5.31 17.42 11.55
C GLY A 74 -6.09 18.14 10.48
N GLN A 75 -5.36 18.87 9.65
CA GLN A 75 -5.91 19.67 8.55
C GLN A 75 -5.44 19.11 7.21
N TRP A 76 -6.38 18.99 6.27
CA TRP A 76 -6.06 18.53 4.92
C TRP A 76 -5.19 19.54 4.18
N LEU A 77 -4.11 19.08 3.57
CA LEU A 77 -3.39 19.85 2.56
C LEU A 77 -3.99 19.56 1.19
N ALA A 78 -5.23 20.04 0.97
CA ALA A 78 -6.05 19.73 -0.20
C ALA A 78 -5.32 20.03 -1.53
N GLU A 79 -4.61 21.16 -1.59
CA GLU A 79 -3.82 21.60 -2.75
C GLU A 79 -2.65 20.67 -3.09
N ARG A 80 -2.30 19.77 -2.16
CA ARG A 80 -1.23 18.78 -2.32
C ARG A 80 -1.79 17.36 -2.48
N THR A 81 -3.05 17.24 -2.90
CA THR A 81 -3.64 15.94 -3.24
C THR A 81 -3.00 15.40 -4.52
N VAL A 82 -2.67 14.11 -4.48
CA VAL A 82 -2.07 13.38 -5.59
C VAL A 82 -2.97 12.21 -5.98
N PHE A 83 -3.14 12.04 -7.28
CA PHE A 83 -3.91 10.99 -7.93
C PHE A 83 -2.94 10.00 -8.55
N LEU A 84 -2.82 8.82 -7.93
CA LEU A 84 -1.97 7.75 -8.44
C LEU A 84 -2.66 7.05 -9.62
N ASP A 85 -2.12 7.24 -10.82
CA ASP A 85 -2.63 6.64 -12.06
C ASP A 85 -2.25 5.16 -12.20
N ASN A 86 -2.82 4.48 -13.19
CA ASN A 86 -2.62 3.08 -13.50
C ASN A 86 -3.02 2.13 -12.36
N ARG A 87 -4.03 2.52 -11.58
CA ARG A 87 -4.61 1.70 -10.50
C ARG A 87 -5.94 1.15 -10.99
N GLN A 88 -5.96 -0.10 -11.44
CA GLN A 88 -7.19 -0.75 -11.86
C GLN A 88 -7.89 -1.39 -10.66
N MET A 89 -9.20 -1.19 -10.55
CA MET A 89 -10.06 -1.84 -9.56
C MET A 89 -11.28 -2.41 -10.28
N ASN A 90 -11.58 -3.69 -10.07
CA ASN A 90 -12.72 -4.38 -10.70
C ASN A 90 -12.77 -4.21 -12.24
N GLY A 91 -11.60 -4.26 -12.90
CA GLY A 91 -11.48 -4.12 -14.36
C GLY A 91 -11.68 -2.71 -14.91
N ARG A 92 -11.81 -1.68 -14.05
CA ARG A 92 -11.94 -0.28 -14.46
C ARG A 92 -10.66 0.49 -14.13
N PRO A 93 -10.15 1.34 -15.03
CA PRO A 93 -9.05 2.25 -14.72
C PRO A 93 -9.54 3.34 -13.77
N GLY A 94 -8.69 3.71 -12.82
CA GLY A 94 -8.97 4.77 -11.89
C GLY A 94 -7.72 5.33 -11.24
N PHE A 95 -7.97 6.28 -10.35
CA PHE A 95 -6.94 6.90 -9.55
C PHE A 95 -7.02 6.38 -8.13
N PHE A 96 -5.85 6.19 -7.50
CA PHE A 96 -5.78 6.01 -6.07
C PHE A 96 -5.37 7.33 -5.43
N VAL A 97 -6.26 7.91 -4.64
CA VAL A 97 -6.13 9.28 -4.12
C VAL A 97 -5.32 9.25 -2.84
N VAL A 98 -4.30 10.09 -2.77
CA VAL A 98 -3.52 10.32 -1.56
C VAL A 98 -3.47 11.80 -1.24
N THR A 99 -3.75 12.16 0.01
CA THR A 99 -3.76 13.55 0.47
C THR A 99 -2.96 13.64 1.78
N PRO A 100 -2.00 14.57 1.89
CA PRO A 100 -1.33 14.82 3.15
C PRO A 100 -2.28 15.42 4.19
N LEU A 101 -2.23 14.88 5.41
CA LEU A 101 -2.88 15.44 6.58
C LEU A 101 -1.81 16.07 7.47
N ARG A 102 -1.89 17.39 7.69
CA ARG A 102 -1.02 18.11 8.64
C ARG A 102 -1.50 17.83 10.05
N LEU A 103 -0.59 17.38 10.91
CA LEU A 103 -0.83 17.05 12.31
C LEU A 103 -0.47 18.24 13.22
N ALA A 104 -0.92 18.19 14.48
CA ALA A 104 -0.66 19.24 15.47
C ALA A 104 0.84 19.40 15.83
N ASP A 105 1.66 18.37 15.62
CA ASP A 105 3.11 18.40 15.86
C ASP A 105 3.91 19.13 14.75
N GLY A 106 3.22 19.70 13.76
CA GLY A 106 3.83 20.38 12.61
C GLY A 106 4.28 19.43 11.49
N GLY A 107 4.27 18.12 11.73
CA GLY A 107 4.48 17.10 10.70
C GLY A 107 3.23 16.87 9.86
N ALA A 108 3.38 16.05 8.82
CA ALA A 108 2.25 15.54 8.06
C ALA A 108 2.37 14.03 7.84
N VAL A 109 1.24 13.39 7.60
CA VAL A 109 1.18 11.98 7.21
C VAL A 109 0.42 11.85 5.91
N LEU A 110 0.88 10.97 5.03
CA LEU A 110 0.18 10.73 3.77
C LEU A 110 -1.03 9.83 4.04
N VAL A 111 -2.23 10.32 3.75
CA VAL A 111 -3.45 9.53 3.91
C VAL A 111 -3.90 9.00 2.55
N GLN A 112 -4.05 7.69 2.45
CA GLN A 112 -4.64 6.99 1.32
C GLN A 112 -6.17 7.04 1.46
N ARG A 113 -6.81 7.86 0.62
CA ARG A 113 -8.25 8.16 0.67
C ARG A 113 -9.10 7.17 -0.12
N GLY A 114 -8.47 6.27 -0.87
CA GLY A 114 -9.13 5.20 -1.59
C GLY A 114 -9.03 5.35 -3.11
N TRP A 115 -9.87 4.57 -3.80
CA TRP A 115 -9.88 4.49 -5.26
C TRP A 115 -11.09 5.23 -5.83
N VAL A 116 -10.88 5.96 -6.92
CA VAL A 116 -11.92 6.68 -7.66
C VAL A 116 -11.84 6.33 -9.15
N PRO A 117 -12.99 6.12 -9.83
CA PRO A 117 -12.98 5.80 -11.25
C PRO A 117 -12.48 7.01 -12.06
N ARG A 118 -11.68 6.73 -13.10
CA ARG A 118 -11.23 7.75 -14.04
C ARG A 118 -12.34 8.04 -15.05
N ASP A 119 -12.51 9.31 -15.41
CA ASP A 119 -13.37 9.69 -16.53
C ASP A 119 -12.77 9.16 -17.83
N LEU A 120 -13.50 8.26 -18.50
CA LEU A 120 -13.07 7.62 -19.75
C LEU A 120 -13.12 8.59 -20.95
N ALA A 121 -13.98 9.61 -20.90
CA ALA A 121 -14.12 10.59 -21.96
C ALA A 121 -13.08 11.72 -21.82
N GLN A 122 -12.71 12.09 -20.59
CA GLN A 122 -11.72 13.14 -20.31
C GLN A 122 -10.62 12.64 -19.38
N ARG A 123 -9.53 12.12 -19.97
CA ARG A 123 -8.42 11.49 -19.24
C ARG A 123 -7.75 12.38 -18.18
N THR A 124 -7.81 13.70 -18.31
CA THR A 124 -7.22 14.67 -17.38
C THR A 124 -8.22 15.22 -16.35
N ARG A 125 -9.51 14.89 -16.45
CA ARG A 125 -10.49 15.35 -15.48
C ARG A 125 -10.27 14.62 -14.16
N LEU A 126 -9.95 15.40 -13.13
CA LEU A 126 -9.81 14.91 -11.77
C LEU A 126 -11.20 14.86 -11.09
N PRO A 127 -11.53 13.77 -10.39
CA PRO A 127 -12.74 13.73 -9.59
C PRO A 127 -12.61 14.71 -8.41
N ALA A 128 -13.70 15.39 -8.07
CA ALA A 128 -13.74 16.23 -6.88
C ALA A 128 -13.69 15.32 -5.64
N ILE A 129 -12.71 15.56 -4.78
CA ILE A 129 -12.56 14.87 -3.49
C ILE A 129 -12.98 15.84 -2.41
N ASP A 130 -13.92 15.44 -1.56
CA ASP A 130 -14.33 16.28 -0.44
C ASP A 130 -13.21 16.35 0.60
N THR A 131 -12.50 17.49 0.60
CA THR A 131 -11.47 17.86 1.55
C THR A 131 -11.91 19.13 2.25
N PRO A 132 -12.88 19.05 3.19
CA PRO A 132 -13.42 20.21 3.86
C PRO A 132 -12.30 20.95 4.62
N ALA A 133 -12.35 22.27 4.58
CA ALA A 133 -11.42 23.11 5.31
C ALA A 133 -11.59 22.94 6.83
N GLY A 134 -10.50 23.13 7.57
CA GLY A 134 -10.47 23.04 9.03
C GLY A 134 -9.95 21.70 9.55
N GLU A 135 -9.97 21.57 10.88
CA GLU A 135 -9.48 20.38 11.57
C GLU A 135 -10.49 19.24 11.47
N ARG A 136 -10.00 18.05 11.14
CA ARG A 136 -10.80 16.83 11.01
C ARG A 136 -10.18 15.71 11.82
N GLU A 137 -11.06 14.93 12.44
CA GLU A 137 -10.71 13.64 13.02
C GLU A 137 -10.86 12.56 11.96
N LEU A 138 -9.83 11.74 11.81
CA LEU A 138 -9.75 10.65 10.83
C LEU A 138 -9.42 9.36 11.57
N GLN A 139 -10.16 8.31 11.25
CA GLN A 139 -9.85 6.95 11.69
C GLN A 139 -9.32 6.16 10.50
N GLY A 140 -8.29 5.37 10.75
CA GLY A 140 -7.65 4.62 9.68
C GLY A 140 -6.76 3.52 10.21
N ARG A 141 -5.97 2.96 9.31
CA ARG A 141 -4.97 1.95 9.60
C ARG A 141 -3.63 2.35 9.01
N ILE A 142 -2.58 2.17 9.78
CA ILE A 142 -1.22 2.45 9.31
C ILE A 142 -0.85 1.44 8.22
N ALA A 143 -0.36 1.95 7.10
CA ALA A 143 -0.01 1.18 5.92
C ALA A 143 1.39 1.57 5.41
N PRO A 144 2.11 0.65 4.75
CA PRO A 144 3.30 1.02 4.00
C PRO A 144 2.96 2.07 2.94
N ALA A 145 3.97 2.80 2.47
CA ALA A 145 3.79 3.75 1.37
C ALA A 145 3.08 3.07 0.17
N PRO A 146 2.30 3.84 -0.62
CA PRO A 146 1.58 3.28 -1.76
C PRO A 146 2.51 2.46 -2.65
N GLY A 147 2.11 1.22 -2.96
CA GLY A 147 2.98 0.28 -3.66
C GLY A 147 3.47 0.85 -4.99
N ARG A 148 4.78 0.77 -5.24
CA ARG A 148 5.40 1.32 -6.45
C ARG A 148 5.06 0.47 -7.68
N LEU A 149 4.54 1.09 -8.73
CA LEU A 149 4.36 0.50 -10.04
C LEU A 149 5.61 0.73 -10.89
N PHE A 150 5.90 -0.21 -11.80
CA PHE A 150 6.93 0.00 -12.80
C PHE A 150 6.56 1.20 -13.68
N GLU A 151 7.49 2.12 -13.80
CA GLU A 151 7.35 3.38 -14.54
C GLU A 151 8.54 3.46 -15.51
N PHE A 152 8.25 3.68 -16.78
CA PHE A 152 9.25 3.69 -17.85
C PHE A 152 10.00 5.04 -17.95
N ASP A 153 9.48 6.10 -17.31
CA ASP A 153 10.05 7.45 -17.37
C ASP A 153 10.08 8.13 -16.00
N ALA A 154 11.12 8.90 -15.70
CA ALA A 154 11.44 9.29 -14.33
C ALA A 154 10.61 10.50 -13.85
N ALA A 155 9.83 10.27 -12.78
CA ALA A 155 9.20 11.27 -11.92
C ALA A 155 8.20 12.20 -12.62
N ALA A 156 6.97 11.72 -12.79
CA ALA A 156 5.82 12.61 -12.98
C ALA A 156 5.61 13.48 -11.73
N SER A 157 6.11 14.72 -11.76
CA SER A 157 5.71 15.79 -10.85
C SER A 157 4.29 16.25 -11.17
N GLY A 158 3.55 16.73 -10.17
CA GLY A 158 2.20 17.28 -10.34
C GLY A 158 1.07 16.38 -9.80
N PRO A 159 -0.19 16.76 -10.01
CA PRO A 159 -1.33 16.14 -9.33
C PRO A 159 -1.61 14.71 -9.81
N ILE A 160 -1.26 14.34 -11.04
CA ILE A 160 -1.41 12.98 -11.57
C ILE A 160 -0.02 12.38 -11.74
N ARG A 161 0.26 11.26 -11.07
CA ARG A 161 1.55 10.56 -11.15
C ARG A 161 1.36 9.06 -10.94
N GLN A 162 2.29 8.21 -11.37
CA GLN A 162 2.14 6.76 -11.16
C GLN A 162 2.58 6.32 -9.76
N ASN A 163 3.61 7.00 -9.24
CA ASN A 163 4.28 6.67 -7.99
C ASN A 163 4.44 7.92 -7.12
N VAL A 164 4.49 7.71 -5.82
CA VAL A 164 4.85 8.74 -4.84
C VAL A 164 5.94 8.19 -3.93
N ASP A 165 7.10 8.83 -3.97
CA ASP A 165 8.14 8.62 -2.96
C ASP A 165 7.91 9.64 -1.83
N LEU A 166 7.82 9.16 -0.59
CA LEU A 166 7.49 10.03 0.55
C LEU A 166 8.56 11.10 0.79
N GLY A 167 9.83 10.79 0.57
CA GLY A 167 10.94 11.74 0.76
C GLY A 167 10.95 12.82 -0.31
N ALA A 168 10.86 12.43 -1.59
CA ALA A 168 10.79 13.36 -2.70
C ALA A 168 9.53 14.24 -2.61
N PHE A 169 8.40 13.64 -2.24
CA PHE A 169 7.14 14.37 -2.09
C PHE A 169 7.17 15.33 -0.90
N ALA A 170 7.77 14.95 0.23
CA ALA A 170 7.99 15.83 1.38
C ALA A 170 8.78 17.08 0.98
N ALA A 171 9.85 16.91 0.20
CA ALA A 171 10.66 17.99 -0.33
C ALA A 171 9.89 18.89 -1.31
N GLU A 172 9.10 18.30 -2.22
CA GLU A 172 8.23 19.02 -3.16
C GLU A 172 7.22 19.90 -2.41
N ILE A 173 6.63 19.38 -1.33
CA ILE A 173 5.58 20.10 -0.60
C ILE A 173 6.11 21.03 0.49
N GLY A 174 7.39 20.93 0.86
CA GLY A 174 8.00 21.70 1.95
C GLY A 174 7.44 21.33 3.33
N VAL A 175 7.07 20.06 3.54
CA VAL A 175 6.51 19.56 4.81
C VAL A 175 7.22 18.27 5.20
N VAL A 176 7.51 18.11 6.50
CA VAL A 176 8.08 16.87 7.03
C VAL A 176 6.99 15.79 7.02
N LEU A 177 7.12 14.81 6.12
CA LEU A 177 6.24 13.64 6.09
C LEU A 177 6.78 12.54 7.01
N LYS A 178 5.88 11.94 7.80
CA LYS A 178 6.17 10.70 8.52
C LYS A 178 6.49 9.59 7.50
N PRO A 179 7.40 8.65 7.80
CA PRO A 179 7.84 7.58 6.88
C PRO A 179 6.83 6.42 6.79
N LEU A 180 5.53 6.73 6.88
CA LEU A 180 4.42 5.80 6.78
C LEU A 180 3.24 6.49 6.10
N SER A 181 2.26 5.70 5.69
CA SER A 181 0.97 6.22 5.24
C SER A 181 -0.16 5.67 6.08
N VAL A 182 -1.33 6.29 5.98
CA VAL A 182 -2.54 5.83 6.67
C VAL A 182 -3.60 5.54 5.63
N GLN A 183 -4.10 4.32 5.60
CA GLN A 183 -5.30 3.98 4.86
C GLN A 183 -6.50 4.46 5.66
N GLU A 184 -7.26 5.39 5.10
CA GLU A 184 -8.50 5.80 5.70
C GLU A 184 -9.50 4.65 5.67
N LEU A 185 -10.16 4.44 6.79
CA LEU A 185 -11.31 3.54 6.86
C LEU A 185 -12.54 4.43 6.74
N SER A 186 -13.22 4.40 5.60
CA SER A 186 -14.51 5.05 5.47
C SER A 186 -15.46 4.42 6.49
N VAL A 187 -16.11 5.24 7.31
CA VAL A 187 -17.09 4.79 8.31
C VAL A 187 -18.38 4.26 7.65
N ASP A 188 -18.53 4.45 6.33
CA ASP A 188 -19.72 4.03 5.59
C ASP A 188 -19.44 2.76 4.75
N ALA A 189 -20.04 1.66 5.20
CA ALA A 189 -20.37 0.47 4.41
C ALA A 189 -21.83 0.11 4.68
#